data_AF-A0A928YJC0-F1
#
_entry.id   AF-A0A928YJC0-F1
#
_cell.length_a   1.000
_cell.length_b   1.000
_cell.length_c   1.000
_cell.angle_alpha   90.00
_cell.angle_beta   90.00
_cell.angle_gamma   90.00
#
_symmetry.space_group_name_H-M   'P 1'
#
loop_
_entity.id
_entity.type
_entity.pdbx_description
1 polymer ?
#
loop_
_entity_poly.entity_id
_entity_poly.type
_entity_poly.pdbx_seq_one_letter_code
_entity_poly.pdbx_strand_id
1 'polypeptide(L)'
;MQVYSINKNDKTSFNGLTKSLKNRIYVDGQKDIEKILLQKNKTNPVVGQLPAYIFNKISPEKRKTAILEILKTFDNVTNILRDYTPDMTEAFIFDEDRRNCPNYVNKMLTECFQKYNVISKFDDIELRWLGKGGRGKAYKIVGLYDRDNEDEYVLKVFHQVKGNEWHPFKSHGCFAELNSAAYWRNVEGLDTHRGKFFFGSLDSGYMVTKFLDEDTRLPKRIVDEYKYGIKCTDEKKYKTKVSYEQDYNYVKDYNFDYGGMRVVNRLKNGDKVARKRLEKFKKLTNLQQKIFWFNIFFNNGDSRFLSLKKKKSSESDFAGITLGIKYLYDKNYYIDRCLKLEKPKVDQAIAYVLKYLDNYEDQLKYFEILAKRKDEITQTILFNEIPLLAKRRDKNIVIQDDINASLQEIFPERIYDFYMIAEKYAMPETVEHLASFVHLLPANKVKQQYRKLSNIQNYALQERLIYKLNFLTEDIKNYAMKKLAYKIKDEELQNRLIRAAQKNSEEIKNIIEEKRSFK
;
A
#
# COMPACT_ATOMS: atom_id res chain seq x y z
N MET A 1 50.93 15.01 0.95
CA MET A 1 49.58 15.07 1.56
C MET A 1 48.58 14.43 0.61
N GLN A 2 48.29 13.15 0.81
CA GLN A 2 47.29 12.41 0.06
C GLN A 2 45.97 12.48 0.83
N VAL A 3 44.99 13.17 0.26
CA VAL A 3 43.62 13.21 0.79
C VAL A 3 42.99 11.85 0.52
N TYR A 4 42.91 11.02 1.56
CA TYR A 4 42.17 9.76 1.49
C TYR A 4 40.68 10.07 1.34
N SER A 5 40.13 9.68 0.20
CA SER A 5 38.69 9.69 -0.05
C SER A 5 37.99 8.74 0.93
N ILE A 6 37.17 9.28 1.83
CA ILE A 6 36.29 8.50 2.69
C ILE A 6 35.26 7.80 1.79
N ASN A 7 35.36 6.47 1.69
CA ASN A 7 34.42 5.63 0.97
C ASN A 7 32.99 5.83 1.49
N LYS A 8 32.11 6.29 0.61
CA LYS A 8 30.71 6.66 0.90
C LYS A 8 29.72 5.47 0.95
N ASN A 9 30.18 4.24 1.19
CA ASN A 9 29.37 3.02 1.00
C ASN A 9 29.26 2.08 2.20
N ASP A 10 29.52 2.53 3.42
CA ASP A 10 29.47 1.65 4.61
C ASP A 10 28.08 1.56 5.28
N LYS A 11 27.00 1.58 4.48
CA LYS A 11 25.65 1.26 4.95
C LYS A 11 25.40 -0.22 4.66
N THR A 12 25.53 -1.08 5.68
CA THR A 12 25.10 -2.49 5.59
C THR A 12 23.57 -2.52 5.58
N SER A 13 22.97 -2.24 4.43
CA SER A 13 21.53 -2.43 4.22
C SER A 13 21.18 -3.92 4.31
N PHE A 14 20.02 -4.26 4.86
CA PHE A 14 19.48 -5.62 4.79
C PHE A 14 19.16 -5.93 3.32
N ASN A 15 20.13 -6.49 2.59
CA ASN A 15 20.18 -6.44 1.13
C ASN A 15 19.13 -7.33 0.42
N GLY A 16 18.39 -8.17 1.14
CA GLY A 16 17.40 -9.09 0.57
C GLY A 16 16.09 -8.41 0.16
N LEU A 17 15.18 -8.22 1.11
CA LEU A 17 13.82 -7.73 0.85
C LEU A 17 13.70 -6.20 0.85
N THR A 18 14.51 -5.49 1.63
CA THR A 18 14.48 -4.01 1.65
C THR A 18 14.61 -3.42 0.25
N LYS A 19 15.48 -3.98 -0.61
CA LYS A 19 15.65 -3.51 -1.99
C LYS A 19 14.39 -3.70 -2.85
N SER A 20 13.62 -4.76 -2.61
CA SER A 20 12.37 -5.04 -3.32
C SER A 20 11.19 -4.21 -2.85
N LEU A 21 11.14 -3.91 -1.55
CA LEU A 21 10.00 -3.20 -0.96
C LEU A 21 10.17 -1.67 -0.95
N LYS A 22 11.40 -1.14 -1.03
CA LYS A 22 11.62 0.31 -0.89
C LYS A 22 11.31 1.15 -2.13
N ASN A 23 11.12 0.53 -3.29
CA ASN A 23 11.04 1.26 -4.57
C ASN A 23 9.61 1.67 -4.95
N ARG A 24 8.60 0.97 -4.42
CA ARG A 24 7.18 1.27 -4.63
C ARG A 24 6.35 0.65 -3.52
N ILE A 25 5.18 1.24 -3.25
CA ILE A 25 4.13 0.57 -2.50
C ILE A 25 3.39 -0.40 -3.44
N TYR A 26 3.19 -1.64 -3.02
CA TYR A 26 2.44 -2.64 -3.79
C TYR A 26 0.93 -2.42 -3.60
N VAL A 27 0.17 -2.49 -4.70
CA VAL A 27 -1.28 -2.21 -4.67
C VAL A 27 -2.02 -3.34 -3.97
N ASP A 28 -1.63 -4.58 -4.25
CA ASP A 28 -2.16 -5.77 -3.61
C ASP A 28 -1.13 -6.30 -2.62
N GLY A 29 -0.87 -5.48 -1.58
CA GLY A 29 0.29 -5.59 -0.71
C GLY A 29 0.59 -6.99 -0.17
N GLN A 30 -0.42 -7.77 0.21
CA GLN A 30 -0.19 -9.15 0.65
C GLN A 30 0.18 -10.06 -0.52
N LYS A 31 -0.67 -10.12 -1.56
CA LYS A 31 -0.50 -10.98 -2.74
C LYS A 31 0.83 -10.75 -3.46
N ASP A 32 1.19 -9.50 -3.70
CA ASP A 32 2.40 -9.14 -4.44
C ASP A 32 3.67 -9.48 -3.63
N ILE A 33 3.64 -9.24 -2.31
CA ILE A 33 4.78 -9.50 -1.44
C ILE A 33 4.93 -11.01 -1.18
N GLU A 34 3.84 -11.76 -1.07
CA GLU A 34 3.88 -13.23 -1.01
C GLU A 34 4.59 -13.83 -2.23
N LYS A 35 4.27 -13.37 -3.44
CA LYS A 35 4.97 -13.79 -4.66
C LYS A 35 6.47 -13.49 -4.60
N ILE A 36 6.84 -12.32 -4.07
CA ILE A 36 8.26 -11.95 -3.90
C ILE A 36 8.96 -12.88 -2.90
N LEU A 37 8.30 -13.21 -1.79
CA LEU A 37 8.83 -14.13 -0.78
C LEU A 37 9.07 -15.51 -1.37
N LEU A 38 8.10 -16.06 -2.11
CA LEU A 38 8.21 -17.36 -2.78
C LEU A 38 9.36 -17.41 -3.79
N GLN A 39 9.61 -16.32 -4.52
CA GLN A 39 10.73 -16.21 -5.46
C GLN A 39 12.09 -16.06 -4.76
N LYS A 40 12.10 -15.66 -3.48
CA LYS A 40 13.31 -15.31 -2.72
C LYS A 40 13.51 -16.17 -1.48
N ASN A 41 13.10 -17.44 -1.52
CA ASN A 41 13.17 -18.41 -0.41
C ASN A 41 14.52 -18.52 0.33
N LYS A 42 15.62 -17.93 -0.18
CA LYS A 42 16.95 -17.91 0.46
C LYS A 42 17.35 -16.57 1.11
N THR A 43 16.50 -15.54 1.10
CA THR A 43 16.84 -14.23 1.70
C THR A 43 16.14 -14.03 3.04
N ASN A 44 16.87 -13.46 4.01
CA ASN A 44 16.29 -13.06 5.29
C ASN A 44 15.07 -12.13 5.05
N PRO A 45 13.88 -12.45 5.61
CA PRO A 45 12.64 -11.73 5.37
C PRO A 45 12.54 -10.38 6.10
N VAL A 46 13.65 -9.88 6.64
CA VAL A 46 13.75 -8.59 7.31
C VAL A 46 13.88 -7.41 6.34
N VAL A 47 13.24 -6.31 6.72
CA VAL A 47 13.13 -5.06 5.97
C VAL A 47 13.64 -3.91 6.84
N GLY A 48 14.38 -2.95 6.27
CA GLY A 48 14.83 -1.73 6.96
C GLY A 48 16.35 -1.69 7.24
N GLN A 49 16.73 -1.13 8.38
CA GLN A 49 18.09 -1.14 8.95
C GLN A 49 18.02 -0.87 10.46
N LEU A 50 18.94 -1.45 11.24
CA LEU A 50 19.05 -1.13 12.67
C LEU A 50 19.21 0.39 12.88
N PRO A 51 18.74 0.93 14.03
CA PRO A 51 19.07 2.29 14.44
C PRO A 51 20.59 2.55 14.39
N ALA A 52 20.98 3.75 13.99
CA ALA A 52 22.39 4.08 13.75
C ALA A 52 23.24 3.92 15.02
N TYR A 53 22.72 4.34 16.19
CA TYR A 53 23.44 4.20 17.45
C TYR A 53 23.70 2.72 17.83
N ILE A 54 22.74 1.81 17.59
CA ILE A 54 22.93 0.35 17.80
C ILE A 54 24.01 -0.15 16.84
N PHE A 55 23.85 0.17 15.55
CA PHE A 55 24.74 -0.28 14.50
C PHE A 55 26.20 0.16 14.75
N ASN A 56 26.40 1.40 15.20
CA ASN A 56 27.71 1.98 15.44
C ASN A 56 28.40 1.41 16.69
N LYS A 57 27.65 0.94 17.70
CA LYS A 57 28.23 0.27 18.88
C LYS A 57 28.75 -1.14 18.59
N ILE A 58 28.24 -1.78 17.54
CA ILE A 58 28.66 -3.14 17.18
C ILE A 58 30.00 -3.07 16.43
N SER A 59 30.99 -3.84 16.92
CA SER A 59 32.31 -3.89 16.28
C SER A 59 32.23 -4.35 14.81
N PRO A 60 33.00 -3.74 13.89
CA PRO A 60 32.92 -4.06 12.46
C PRO A 60 33.08 -5.55 12.15
N GLU A 61 33.98 -6.23 12.86
CA GLU A 61 34.29 -7.66 12.68
C GLU A 61 33.12 -8.59 13.07
N LYS A 62 32.33 -8.23 14.09
CA LYS A 62 31.20 -9.04 14.58
C LYS A 62 29.86 -8.61 13.97
N ARG A 63 29.85 -7.52 13.22
CA ARG A 63 28.64 -6.81 12.78
C ARG A 63 27.61 -7.70 12.08
N LYS A 64 28.04 -8.53 11.13
CA LYS A 64 27.14 -9.43 10.40
C LYS A 64 26.44 -10.42 11.34
N THR A 65 27.23 -11.08 12.20
CA THR A 65 26.72 -12.08 13.16
C THR A 65 25.81 -11.43 14.19
N ALA A 66 26.23 -10.30 14.75
CA ALA A 66 25.46 -9.55 15.73
C ALA A 66 24.11 -9.09 15.21
N ILE A 67 24.07 -8.54 13.99
CA ILE A 67 22.83 -8.13 13.34
C ILE A 67 21.88 -9.32 13.18
N LEU A 68 22.37 -10.47 12.70
CA LEU A 68 21.52 -11.65 12.52
C LEU A 68 20.99 -12.19 13.86
N GLU A 69 21.81 -12.17 14.91
CA GLU A 69 21.40 -12.62 16.23
C GLU A 69 20.36 -11.67 16.85
N ILE A 70 20.57 -10.35 16.77
CA ILE A 70 19.59 -9.35 17.23
C ILE A 70 18.25 -9.57 16.51
N LEU A 71 18.25 -9.73 15.19
CA LEU A 71 17.01 -9.96 14.43
C LEU A 71 16.30 -11.25 14.86
N LYS A 72 17.05 -12.35 15.02
CA LYS A 72 16.51 -13.62 15.50
C LYS A 72 15.91 -13.49 16.91
N THR A 73 16.53 -12.69 17.78
CA THR A 73 15.98 -12.40 19.11
C THR A 73 14.65 -11.67 19.01
N PHE A 74 14.52 -10.66 18.15
CA PHE A 74 13.23 -10.00 17.90
C PHE A 74 12.19 -10.94 17.28
N ASP A 75 12.57 -11.84 16.36
CA ASP A 75 11.66 -12.85 15.80
C ASP A 75 11.11 -13.77 16.91
N ASN A 76 11.99 -14.28 17.79
CA ASN A 76 11.59 -15.15 18.88
C ASN A 76 10.69 -14.44 19.89
N VAL A 77 11.07 -13.23 20.32
CA VAL A 77 10.29 -12.37 21.22
C VAL A 77 8.90 -12.10 20.62
N THR A 78 8.83 -11.80 19.34
CA THR A 78 7.57 -11.54 18.63
C THR A 78 6.64 -12.75 18.66
N ASN A 79 7.17 -13.95 18.43
CA ASN A 79 6.38 -15.19 18.48
C ASN A 79 5.77 -15.44 19.86
N ILE A 80 6.52 -15.14 20.93
CA ILE A 80 6.03 -15.23 22.30
C ILE A 80 4.93 -14.17 22.56
N LEU A 81 5.20 -12.92 22.17
CA LEU A 81 4.31 -11.80 22.46
C LEU A 81 2.99 -11.82 21.66
N ARG A 82 2.95 -12.53 20.52
CA ARG A 82 1.76 -12.60 19.67
C ARG A 82 0.54 -13.08 20.44
N ASP A 83 0.70 -14.08 21.31
CA ASP A 83 -0.39 -14.64 22.11
C ASP A 83 -0.45 -14.03 23.53
N TYR A 84 0.61 -13.36 23.98
CA TYR A 84 0.65 -12.69 25.28
C TYR A 84 -0.30 -11.50 25.35
N THR A 85 -1.19 -11.48 26.34
CA THR A 85 -1.99 -10.32 26.71
C THR A 85 -1.86 -10.14 28.22
N PRO A 86 -1.45 -8.97 28.71
CA PRO A 86 -1.35 -8.74 30.15
C PRO A 86 -2.72 -8.77 30.81
N ASP A 87 -2.76 -8.99 32.12
CA ASP A 87 -4.00 -8.97 32.90
C ASP A 87 -4.50 -7.53 33.08
N MET A 88 -5.68 -7.24 32.51
CA MET A 88 -6.23 -5.88 32.37
C MET A 88 -7.17 -5.51 33.54
N THR A 89 -6.69 -5.62 34.77
CA THR A 89 -7.44 -5.19 35.97
C THR A 89 -7.43 -3.66 36.13
N GLU A 90 -8.31 -3.04 36.92
CA GLU A 90 -8.30 -1.57 37.13
C GLU A 90 -6.95 -1.04 37.62
N ALA A 91 -6.23 -1.83 38.42
CA ALA A 91 -4.87 -1.52 38.87
C ALA A 91 -3.85 -1.44 37.71
N PHE A 92 -4.06 -2.13 36.59
CA PHE A 92 -3.19 -2.09 35.39
C PHE A 92 -3.10 -0.68 34.78
N ILE A 93 -4.15 0.13 34.92
CA ILE A 93 -4.18 1.50 34.40
C ILE A 93 -3.21 2.39 35.17
N PHE A 94 -3.07 2.15 36.48
CA PHE A 94 -2.32 3.02 37.40
C PHE A 94 -0.96 2.45 37.84
N ASP A 95 -0.68 1.17 37.58
CA ASP A 95 0.55 0.48 37.97
C ASP A 95 1.42 0.18 36.73
N GLU A 96 2.53 0.92 36.59
CA GLU A 96 3.47 0.74 35.47
C GLU A 96 4.12 -0.65 35.47
N ASP A 97 4.36 -1.24 36.65
CA ASP A 97 5.06 -2.54 36.77
C ASP A 97 4.20 -3.69 36.23
N ARG A 98 2.86 -3.54 36.24
CA ARG A 98 1.93 -4.51 35.64
C ARG A 98 1.91 -4.47 34.12
N ARG A 99 2.49 -3.44 33.49
CA ARG A 99 2.59 -3.34 32.03
C ARG A 99 3.77 -4.13 31.47
N ASN A 100 4.57 -4.75 32.33
CA ASN A 100 5.76 -5.47 31.94
C ASN A 100 5.44 -6.79 31.25
N CYS A 101 6.28 -7.12 30.27
CA CYS A 101 6.27 -8.43 29.64
C CYS A 101 6.93 -9.48 30.54
N PRO A 102 6.72 -10.79 30.29
CA PRO A 102 7.35 -11.84 31.08
C PRO A 102 8.88 -11.69 31.14
N ASN A 103 9.47 -11.89 32.32
CA ASN A 103 10.91 -11.64 32.56
C ASN A 103 11.85 -12.35 31.57
N TYR A 104 11.49 -13.54 31.09
CA TYR A 104 12.31 -14.26 30.10
C TYR A 104 12.37 -13.54 28.74
N VAL A 105 11.32 -12.82 28.35
CA VAL A 105 11.30 -12.00 27.12
C VAL A 105 12.28 -10.84 27.25
N ASN A 106 12.23 -10.14 28.38
CA ASN A 106 13.14 -9.04 28.71
C ASN A 106 14.60 -9.54 28.75
N LYS A 107 14.84 -10.67 29.44
CA LYS A 107 16.14 -11.32 29.54
C LYS A 107 16.75 -11.66 28.17
N MET A 108 15.94 -12.19 27.24
CA MET A 108 16.42 -12.49 25.87
C MET A 108 16.95 -11.25 25.14
N LEU A 109 16.25 -10.12 25.26
CA LEU A 109 16.70 -8.85 24.68
C LEU A 109 17.95 -8.33 25.39
N THR A 110 17.92 -8.26 26.73
CA THR A 110 19.05 -7.81 27.55
C THR A 110 20.32 -8.58 27.21
N GLU A 111 20.29 -9.92 27.29
CA GLU A 111 21.46 -10.76 27.04
C GLU A 111 22.01 -10.57 25.62
N CYS A 112 21.13 -10.45 24.62
CA CYS A 112 21.53 -10.23 23.24
C CYS A 112 22.24 -8.87 23.06
N PHE A 113 21.70 -7.79 23.63
CA PHE A 113 22.29 -6.46 23.51
C PHE A 113 23.53 -6.26 24.38
N GLN A 114 23.62 -6.89 25.56
CA GLN A 114 24.82 -6.92 26.40
C GLN A 114 25.98 -7.67 25.72
N LYS A 115 25.70 -8.81 25.07
CA LYS A 115 26.69 -9.62 24.34
C LYS A 115 27.46 -8.81 23.30
N TYR A 116 26.83 -7.81 22.70
CA TYR A 116 27.41 -6.94 21.67
C TYR A 116 27.76 -5.54 22.16
N ASN A 117 27.80 -5.31 23.48
CA ASN A 117 28.12 -4.03 24.11
C ASN A 117 27.25 -2.86 23.61
N VAL A 118 26.00 -3.13 23.23
CA VAL A 118 25.05 -2.07 22.85
C VAL A 118 24.53 -1.36 24.10
N ILE A 119 24.35 -2.12 25.18
CA ILE A 119 24.04 -1.67 26.55
C ILE A 119 25.11 -2.18 27.52
N SER A 120 25.20 -1.60 28.72
CA SER A 120 26.15 -2.06 29.74
C SER A 120 25.72 -3.40 30.35
N LYS A 121 26.64 -4.10 31.01
CA LYS A 121 26.35 -5.36 31.72
C LYS A 121 25.39 -5.19 32.92
N PHE A 122 25.19 -3.96 33.36
CA PHE A 122 24.32 -3.61 34.48
C PHE A 122 23.01 -2.96 34.02
N ASP A 123 22.87 -2.72 32.71
CA ASP A 123 21.65 -2.18 32.13
C ASP A 123 20.76 -3.34 31.66
N ASP A 124 19.45 -3.16 31.80
CA ASP A 124 18.43 -4.09 31.34
C ASP A 124 17.54 -3.47 30.26
N ILE A 125 16.95 -4.34 29.43
CA ILE A 125 15.90 -3.97 28.48
C ILE A 125 14.57 -4.52 28.99
N GLU A 126 13.56 -3.66 28.98
CA GLU A 126 12.21 -3.99 29.39
C GLU A 126 11.21 -3.66 28.29
N LEU A 127 10.27 -4.57 28.02
CA LEU A 127 9.14 -4.31 27.14
C LEU A 127 7.90 -3.95 27.95
N ARG A 128 7.42 -2.71 27.78
CA ARG A 128 6.21 -2.20 28.43
C ARG A 128 5.04 -2.18 27.46
N TRP A 129 3.94 -2.82 27.81
CA TRP A 129 2.71 -2.83 27.02
C TRP A 129 2.14 -1.42 26.86
N LEU A 130 1.89 -1.02 25.60
CA LEU A 130 1.24 0.25 25.26
C LEU A 130 -0.23 0.06 24.89
N GLY A 131 -0.59 -1.08 24.30
CA GLY A 131 -1.96 -1.33 23.87
C GLY A 131 -2.10 -2.34 22.76
N LYS A 132 -3.36 -2.71 22.50
CA LYS A 132 -3.79 -3.58 21.41
C LYS A 132 -4.66 -2.79 20.44
N GLY A 133 -4.23 -2.68 19.19
CA GLY A 133 -5.06 -2.22 18.09
C GLY A 133 -5.77 -3.37 17.39
N GLY A 134 -6.57 -3.06 16.36
CA GLY A 134 -7.26 -4.07 15.56
C GLY A 134 -6.32 -5.00 14.77
N ARG A 135 -5.04 -4.64 14.64
CA ARG A 135 -4.10 -5.25 13.69
C ARG A 135 -2.79 -5.74 14.33
N GLY A 136 -2.49 -5.27 15.53
CA GLY A 136 -1.32 -5.68 16.29
C GLY A 136 -1.34 -5.14 17.72
N LYS A 137 -0.28 -5.44 18.44
CA LYS A 137 0.02 -5.03 19.81
C LYS A 137 1.26 -4.13 19.77
N ALA A 138 1.34 -3.16 20.65
CA ALA A 138 2.48 -2.26 20.74
C ALA A 138 3.14 -2.34 22.12
N TYR A 139 4.46 -2.33 22.13
CA TYR A 139 5.29 -2.37 23.33
C TYR A 139 6.38 -1.30 23.24
N LYS A 140 6.54 -0.46 24.26
CA LYS A 140 7.70 0.43 24.39
C LYS A 140 8.92 -0.40 24.79
N ILE A 141 10.06 -0.14 24.15
CA ILE A 141 11.34 -0.77 24.48
C ILE A 141 12.11 0.19 25.40
N VAL A 142 12.14 -0.10 26.69
CA VAL A 142 12.88 0.63 27.71
C VAL A 142 14.29 0.08 27.82
N GLY A 143 15.27 0.92 28.14
CA GLY A 143 16.71 0.57 28.17
C GLY A 143 17.46 0.82 26.86
N LEU A 144 16.75 1.22 25.81
CA LEU A 144 17.31 1.61 24.52
C LEU A 144 16.93 3.06 24.17
N TYR A 145 17.91 3.96 24.14
CA TYR A 145 17.71 5.37 23.82
C TYR A 145 18.86 5.94 22.99
N ASP A 146 18.54 6.51 21.83
CA ASP A 146 19.48 7.27 21.01
C ASP A 146 19.46 8.74 21.46
N ARG A 147 20.45 9.13 22.26
CA ARG A 147 20.56 10.49 22.80
C ARG A 147 20.78 11.56 21.72
N ASP A 148 21.44 11.21 20.61
CA ASP A 148 21.78 12.18 19.57
C ASP A 148 20.55 12.56 18.74
N ASN A 149 19.61 11.61 18.59
CA ASN A 149 18.39 11.80 17.80
C ASN A 149 17.12 11.92 18.66
N GLU A 150 17.25 11.77 19.98
CA GLU A 150 16.15 11.65 20.94
C GLU A 150 15.13 10.59 20.48
N ASP A 151 15.64 9.42 20.11
CA ASP A 151 14.80 8.31 19.64
C ASP A 151 14.68 7.24 20.73
N GLU A 152 13.44 7.02 21.15
CA GLU A 152 12.96 5.84 21.86
C GLU A 152 12.22 4.91 20.88
N TYR A 153 11.99 3.65 21.27
CA TYR A 153 11.54 2.61 20.36
C TYR A 153 10.24 1.94 20.77
N VAL A 154 9.44 1.58 19.76
CA VAL A 154 8.25 0.72 19.89
C VAL A 154 8.47 -0.54 19.09
N LEU A 155 8.17 -1.69 19.70
CA LEU A 155 7.95 -2.96 19.01
C LEU A 155 6.45 -3.13 18.75
N LYS A 156 6.04 -3.07 17.47
CA LYS A 156 4.69 -3.43 17.03
C LYS A 156 4.69 -4.88 16.57
N VAL A 157 3.91 -5.72 17.25
CA VAL A 157 3.72 -7.15 16.94
C VAL A 157 2.38 -7.34 16.23
N PHE A 158 2.37 -7.88 15.01
CA PHE A 158 1.14 -8.12 14.27
C PHE A 158 0.40 -9.36 14.81
N HIS A 159 -0.93 -9.28 14.93
CA HIS A 159 -1.75 -10.43 15.38
C HIS A 159 -1.64 -11.62 14.42
N GLN A 160 -1.49 -11.33 13.13
CA GLN A 160 -1.32 -12.31 12.06
C GLN A 160 -0.27 -11.79 11.08
N VAL A 161 0.62 -12.68 10.65
CA VAL A 161 1.62 -12.39 9.61
C VAL A 161 0.94 -12.32 8.24
N LYS A 162 0.14 -13.35 7.95
CA LYS A 162 -0.75 -13.44 6.79
C LYS A 162 -2.19 -13.41 7.28
N GLY A 163 -2.98 -12.52 6.71
CA GLY A 163 -4.36 -12.39 7.14
C GLY A 163 -5.26 -13.36 6.38
N ASN A 164 -5.52 -14.54 6.94
CA ASN A 164 -6.50 -15.47 6.35
C ASN A 164 -7.94 -14.94 6.43
N GLU A 165 -8.19 -14.03 7.38
CA GLU A 165 -9.44 -13.27 7.54
C GLU A 165 -9.37 -11.87 6.90
N TRP A 166 -8.26 -11.57 6.24
CA TRP A 166 -7.95 -10.24 5.78
C TRP A 166 -7.99 -10.24 4.28
N HIS A 167 -8.55 -9.18 3.72
CA HIS A 167 -8.58 -9.03 2.28
C HIS A 167 -7.15 -8.81 1.79
N PRO A 168 -6.60 -9.67 0.91
CA PRO A 168 -5.20 -9.57 0.48
C PRO A 168 -4.88 -8.30 -0.31
N PHE A 169 -5.94 -7.56 -0.69
CA PHE A 169 -5.88 -6.31 -1.44
C PHE A 169 -6.06 -5.06 -0.55
N LYS A 170 -5.99 -5.18 0.79
CA LYS A 170 -5.99 -4.02 1.71
C LYS A 170 -4.57 -3.49 1.96
N SER A 171 -4.45 -2.19 2.18
CA SER A 171 -3.20 -1.48 2.53
C SER A 171 -2.87 -1.56 4.03
N HIS A 172 -3.16 -2.68 4.70
CA HIS A 172 -2.94 -2.88 6.15
C HIS A 172 -2.36 -4.25 6.45
N GLY A 173 -1.78 -4.38 7.65
CA GLY A 173 -1.17 -5.61 8.12
C GLY A 173 0.31 -5.69 7.79
N CYS A 174 0.98 -6.71 8.31
CA CYS A 174 2.43 -6.84 8.32
C CYS A 174 3.06 -6.50 6.95
N PHE A 175 2.57 -7.12 5.89
CA PHE A 175 3.20 -7.01 4.56
C PHE A 175 3.07 -5.60 3.99
N ALA A 176 1.85 -5.05 4.00
CA ALA A 176 1.58 -3.72 3.49
C ALA A 176 2.30 -2.64 4.31
N GLU A 177 2.27 -2.72 5.63
CA GLU A 177 2.84 -1.69 6.51
C GLU A 177 4.37 -1.65 6.45
N LEU A 178 5.05 -2.80 6.46
CA LEU A 178 6.51 -2.83 6.28
C LEU A 178 6.92 -2.32 4.89
N ASN A 179 6.13 -2.60 3.85
CA ASN A 179 6.38 -2.07 2.51
C ASN A 179 6.21 -0.54 2.45
N SER A 180 5.11 -0.02 2.99
CA SER A 180 4.85 1.41 3.10
C SER A 180 5.97 2.13 3.85
N ALA A 181 6.39 1.55 4.98
CA ALA A 181 7.44 2.11 5.81
C ALA A 181 8.82 2.10 5.13
N ALA A 182 9.18 0.99 4.48
CA ALA A 182 10.42 0.88 3.72
C ALA A 182 10.44 1.83 2.51
N TYR A 183 9.31 1.96 1.81
CA TYR A 183 9.16 2.90 0.71
C TYR A 183 9.34 4.35 1.20
N TRP A 184 8.58 4.75 2.21
CA TRP A 184 8.60 6.11 2.75
C TRP A 184 10.00 6.51 3.21
N ARG A 185 10.65 5.65 4.00
CA ARG A 185 12.04 5.82 4.43
C ARG A 185 13.00 6.07 3.27
N ASN A 186 12.82 5.36 2.15
CA ASN A 186 13.70 5.47 1.00
C ASN A 186 13.44 6.75 0.18
N VAL A 187 12.20 7.23 0.11
CA VAL A 187 11.86 8.40 -0.72
C VAL A 187 11.97 9.73 0.01
N GLU A 188 11.69 9.78 1.32
CA GLU A 188 11.68 11.02 2.12
C GLU A 188 12.60 10.98 3.35
N GLY A 189 13.11 9.81 3.74
CA GLY A 189 13.99 9.68 4.90
C GLY A 189 13.23 9.41 6.20
N LEU A 190 13.84 9.75 7.33
CA LEU A 190 13.31 9.51 8.68
C LEU A 190 12.73 10.78 9.34
N ASP A 191 12.98 11.95 8.77
CA ASP A 191 12.70 13.24 9.40
C ASP A 191 11.42 13.87 8.81
N THR A 192 10.31 13.13 8.88
CA THR A 192 9.00 13.59 8.39
C THR A 192 7.88 13.36 9.41
N HIS A 193 6.68 13.85 9.12
CA HIS A 193 5.47 13.57 9.90
C HIS A 193 5.09 12.07 9.96
N ARG A 194 5.58 11.23 9.04
CA ARG A 194 5.51 9.77 9.25
C ARG A 194 6.57 9.37 10.28
N GLY A 195 6.15 8.85 11.42
CA GLY A 195 7.03 8.41 12.52
C GLY A 195 8.15 7.49 12.03
N LYS A 196 9.33 7.52 12.66
CA LYS A 196 10.52 6.82 12.13
C LYS A 196 10.31 5.31 12.07
N PHE A 197 10.58 4.71 10.91
CA PHE A 197 10.67 3.25 10.76
C PHE A 197 12.13 2.79 10.75
N PHE A 198 12.46 1.86 11.63
CA PHE A 198 13.80 1.28 11.73
C PHE A 198 13.88 -0.04 10.97
N PHE A 199 13.25 -1.10 11.47
CA PHE A 199 13.29 -2.41 10.82
C PHE A 199 12.09 -3.27 11.20
N GLY A 200 11.86 -4.37 10.50
CA GLY A 200 10.81 -5.33 10.83
C GLY A 200 10.99 -6.64 10.08
N SER A 201 10.27 -7.68 10.50
CA SER A 201 10.30 -9.01 9.90
C SER A 201 8.95 -9.35 9.27
N LEU A 202 8.99 -9.81 8.02
CA LEU A 202 7.81 -10.36 7.33
C LEU A 202 7.52 -11.82 7.69
N ASP A 203 8.41 -12.47 8.46
CA ASP A 203 8.25 -13.88 8.83
C ASP A 203 7.60 -14.03 10.19
N SER A 204 8.18 -13.39 11.21
CA SER A 204 7.59 -13.32 12.55
C SER A 204 6.56 -12.20 12.69
N GLY A 205 6.47 -11.27 11.74
CA GLY A 205 5.45 -10.23 11.74
C GLY A 205 5.59 -9.21 12.87
N TYR A 206 6.66 -8.40 12.81
CA TYR A 206 6.81 -7.21 13.65
C TYR A 206 7.42 -6.04 12.89
N MET A 207 7.30 -4.85 13.46
CA MET A 207 8.10 -3.69 13.08
C MET A 207 8.55 -2.89 14.31
N VAL A 208 9.72 -2.27 14.19
CA VAL A 208 10.31 -1.37 15.19
C VAL A 208 10.26 0.05 14.66
N THR A 209 9.57 0.91 15.38
CA THR A 209 9.36 2.33 15.06
C THR A 209 9.79 3.24 16.20
N LYS A 210 9.82 4.55 15.95
CA LYS A 210 10.01 5.54 17.03
C LYS A 210 8.79 5.54 17.96
N PHE A 211 9.04 5.61 19.26
CA PHE A 211 8.03 5.93 20.27
C PHE A 211 7.69 7.42 20.19
N LEU A 212 6.39 7.72 20.24
CA LEU A 212 5.85 9.07 20.10
C LEU A 212 4.85 9.29 21.25
N ASP A 213 5.00 10.43 21.92
CA ASP A 213 4.21 10.83 23.08
C ASP A 213 4.03 12.36 23.14
N GLU A 214 3.39 12.83 24.20
CA GLU A 214 3.13 14.25 24.46
C GLU A 214 4.39 15.05 24.83
N ASP A 215 5.58 14.45 24.88
CA ASP A 215 6.85 15.16 25.08
C ASP A 215 7.70 15.19 23.81
N THR A 216 7.34 14.38 22.81
CA THR A 216 8.03 14.32 21.53
C THR A 216 8.05 15.67 20.81
N ARG A 217 9.20 16.02 20.22
CA ARG A 217 9.37 17.22 19.36
C ARG A 217 8.63 17.09 18.05
N LEU A 218 7.98 18.17 17.61
CA LEU A 218 7.26 18.28 16.34
C LEU A 218 8.08 17.78 15.13
N PRO A 219 7.41 17.25 14.08
CA PRO A 219 8.08 16.78 12.88
C PRO A 219 8.86 17.91 12.20
N LYS A 220 10.09 17.61 11.78
CA LYS A 220 10.92 18.57 11.03
C LYS A 220 10.31 19.00 9.69
N ARG A 221 9.46 18.15 9.09
CA ARG A 221 8.85 18.40 7.78
C ARG A 221 7.56 17.59 7.59
N ILE A 222 6.52 18.26 7.12
CA ILE A 222 5.28 17.61 6.65
C ILE A 222 5.37 17.43 5.12
N VAL A 223 5.02 16.25 4.63
CA VAL A 223 5.10 15.91 3.21
C VAL A 223 3.74 15.44 2.70
N ASP A 224 3.21 16.08 1.66
CA ASP A 224 1.99 15.63 1.00
C ASP A 224 2.19 14.26 0.31
N GLU A 225 1.53 13.22 0.80
CA GLU A 225 1.56 11.85 0.24
C GLU A 225 1.07 11.79 -1.21
N TYR A 226 0.17 12.69 -1.62
CA TYR A 226 -0.29 12.72 -3.01
C TYR A 226 0.86 13.03 -3.96
N LYS A 227 1.92 13.74 -3.56
CA LYS A 227 3.15 13.89 -4.36
C LYS A 227 3.68 12.55 -4.88
N TYR A 228 3.52 11.50 -4.10
CA TYR A 228 3.96 10.13 -4.40
C TYR A 228 2.87 9.24 -4.99
N GLY A 229 1.68 9.77 -5.26
CA GLY A 229 0.55 8.96 -5.73
C GLY A 229 -0.02 8.07 -4.65
N ILE A 230 0.06 8.50 -3.39
CA ILE A 230 -0.40 7.79 -2.21
C ILE A 230 -1.50 8.62 -1.52
N LYS A 231 -2.52 7.94 -1.00
CA LYS A 231 -3.58 8.50 -0.18
C LYS A 231 -3.68 7.71 1.12
N CYS A 232 -3.82 8.44 2.22
CA CYS A 232 -4.00 7.89 3.54
C CYS A 232 -5.50 7.78 3.82
N THR A 233 -5.99 6.59 4.16
CA THR A 233 -7.44 6.36 4.30
C THR A 233 -7.93 6.33 5.75
N ASP A 234 -7.02 6.27 6.72
CA ASP A 234 -7.33 5.89 8.10
C ASP A 234 -7.01 7.00 9.11
N GLU A 235 -6.93 8.24 8.65
CA GLU A 235 -6.48 9.41 9.43
C GLU A 235 -7.62 10.24 10.05
N LYS A 236 -8.87 10.16 9.55
CA LYS A 236 -9.99 11.01 10.02
C LYS A 236 -11.23 10.21 10.43
N LYS A 237 -11.74 10.46 11.65
CA LYS A 237 -13.06 9.97 12.08
C LYS A 237 -14.16 10.94 11.62
N TYR A 238 -15.32 10.40 11.25
CA TYR A 238 -16.50 11.17 10.85
C TYR A 238 -16.92 12.19 11.92
N LYS A 239 -17.31 13.40 11.47
CA LYS A 239 -18.00 14.41 12.27
C LYS A 239 -19.28 13.83 12.85
N THR A 240 -19.31 13.58 14.16
CA THR A 240 -20.55 13.72 14.93
C THR A 240 -20.46 15.05 15.68
N LYS A 241 -21.52 15.85 15.64
CA LYS A 241 -21.60 17.29 15.98
C LYS A 241 -21.10 17.73 17.38
N VAL A 242 -20.49 16.87 18.20
CA VAL A 242 -20.32 17.10 19.65
C VAL A 242 -18.89 16.88 20.18
N SER A 243 -17.90 16.50 19.37
CA SER A 243 -16.54 16.27 19.92
C SER A 243 -15.43 16.88 19.05
N TYR A 244 -14.49 17.55 19.70
CA TYR A 244 -13.22 18.02 19.15
C TYR A 244 -12.53 16.92 18.32
N GLU A 245 -11.87 17.31 17.24
CA GLU A 245 -11.13 16.41 16.33
C GLU A 245 -10.09 15.60 17.13
N GLN A 246 -10.31 14.29 17.28
CA GLN A 246 -9.22 13.35 17.55
C GLN A 246 -8.91 12.66 16.24
N ASP A 247 -7.85 13.11 15.58
CA ASP A 247 -7.28 12.39 14.43
C ASP A 247 -6.76 11.03 14.92
N TYR A 248 -7.21 9.95 14.26
CA TYR A 248 -6.78 8.60 14.62
C TYR A 248 -5.33 8.41 14.17
N ASN A 249 -4.50 7.77 14.99
CA ASN A 249 -3.07 7.54 14.73
C ASN A 249 -2.14 8.78 14.74
N TYR A 250 -2.54 9.88 15.39
CA TYR A 250 -1.69 11.06 15.53
C TYR A 250 -1.18 11.30 16.95
N VAL A 251 0.05 11.82 17.05
CA VAL A 251 0.61 12.46 18.24
C VAL A 251 1.41 13.68 17.78
N LYS A 252 1.05 14.88 18.24
CA LYS A 252 1.76 16.15 17.93
C LYS A 252 2.19 16.29 16.44
N ASP A 253 1.25 16.12 15.53
CA ASP A 253 1.43 16.14 14.06
C ASP A 253 2.16 14.96 13.42
N TYR A 254 2.66 13.99 14.18
CA TYR A 254 3.12 12.72 13.60
C TYR A 254 1.96 11.79 13.33
N ASN A 255 1.91 11.22 12.13
CA ASN A 255 1.20 9.97 11.91
C ASN A 255 2.15 8.81 12.20
N PHE A 256 1.83 8.02 13.22
CA PHE A 256 2.65 6.89 13.67
C PHE A 256 2.26 5.54 13.06
N ASP A 257 1.19 5.49 12.26
CA ASP A 257 0.74 4.27 11.58
C ASP A 257 1.14 4.27 10.11
N TYR A 258 1.65 3.12 9.66
CA TYR A 258 1.99 2.85 8.26
C TYR A 258 0.88 2.08 7.53
N GLY A 259 -0.20 1.74 8.24
CA GLY A 259 -1.45 1.24 7.67
C GLY A 259 -2.21 2.32 6.89
N GLY A 260 -3.09 1.90 6.00
CA GLY A 260 -4.03 2.81 5.32
C GLY A 260 -3.42 3.62 4.18
N MET A 261 -2.18 3.30 3.78
CA MET A 261 -1.51 3.96 2.66
C MET A 261 -1.91 3.29 1.34
N ARG A 262 -2.90 3.86 0.65
CA ARG A 262 -3.39 3.36 -0.64
C ARG A 262 -2.66 4.02 -1.80
N VAL A 263 -2.21 3.22 -2.76
CA VAL A 263 -1.69 3.73 -4.04
C VAL A 263 -2.86 4.20 -4.91
N VAL A 264 -2.92 5.49 -5.18
CA VAL A 264 -3.90 6.13 -6.08
C VAL A 264 -3.30 6.49 -7.44
N ASN A 265 -1.97 6.52 -7.57
CA ASN A 265 -1.30 6.67 -8.85
C ASN A 265 0.00 5.84 -8.93
N ARG A 266 -0.04 4.71 -9.66
CA ARG A 266 1.06 3.75 -9.79
C ARG A 266 2.30 4.38 -10.44
N LEU A 267 2.12 5.27 -11.43
CA LEU A 267 3.24 5.94 -12.10
C LEU A 267 3.96 6.89 -11.14
N LYS A 268 3.23 7.68 -10.35
CA LYS A 268 3.86 8.56 -9.35
C LYS A 268 4.54 7.79 -8.23
N ASN A 269 3.99 6.63 -7.86
CA ASN A 269 4.56 5.75 -6.85
C ASN A 269 5.87 5.09 -7.34
N GLY A 270 5.91 4.61 -8.59
CA GLY A 270 7.04 3.83 -9.12
C GLY A 270 8.06 4.57 -10.00
N ASP A 271 7.71 5.73 -10.60
CA ASP A 271 8.54 6.39 -11.61
C ASP A 271 8.94 7.81 -11.20
N LYS A 272 10.17 7.93 -10.69
CA LYS A 272 10.76 9.21 -10.25
C LYS A 272 10.88 10.23 -11.40
N VAL A 273 11.13 9.79 -12.62
CA VAL A 273 11.32 10.69 -13.77
C VAL A 273 9.97 11.27 -14.19
N ALA A 274 8.95 10.42 -14.37
CA ALA A 274 7.59 10.85 -14.67
C ALA A 274 7.06 11.82 -13.60
N ARG A 275 7.25 11.47 -12.32
CA ARG A 275 6.89 12.33 -11.18
C ARG A 275 7.60 13.69 -11.25
N LYS A 276 8.91 13.73 -11.49
CA LYS A 276 9.67 15.00 -11.61
C LYS A 276 9.15 15.87 -12.77
N ARG A 277 8.78 15.28 -13.90
CA ARG A 277 8.22 16.01 -15.05
C ARG A 277 6.85 16.58 -14.72
N LEU A 278 5.97 15.80 -14.10
CA LEU A 278 4.67 16.28 -13.65
C LEU A 278 4.79 17.42 -12.64
N GLU A 279 5.67 17.30 -11.64
CA GLU A 279 5.87 18.35 -10.64
C GLU A 279 6.43 19.64 -11.25
N LYS A 280 7.29 19.53 -12.27
CA LYS A 280 7.71 20.70 -13.05
C LYS A 280 6.51 21.28 -13.81
N PHE A 281 5.72 20.44 -14.48
CA PHE A 281 4.56 20.84 -15.28
C PHE A 281 3.56 21.68 -14.48
N LYS A 282 3.19 21.20 -13.27
CA LYS A 282 2.22 21.86 -12.38
C LYS A 282 2.60 23.28 -11.96
N LYS A 283 3.89 23.59 -11.91
CA LYS A 283 4.41 24.89 -11.47
C LYS A 283 4.47 25.94 -12.59
N LEU A 284 4.13 25.55 -13.81
CA LEU A 284 4.17 26.42 -14.99
C LEU A 284 2.81 27.09 -15.22
N THR A 285 2.83 28.27 -15.82
CA THR A 285 1.61 28.93 -16.32
C THR A 285 1.00 28.15 -17.49
N ASN A 286 -0.27 28.39 -17.83
CA ASN A 286 -0.94 27.68 -18.93
C ASN A 286 -0.19 27.72 -20.26
N LEU A 287 0.38 28.88 -20.64
CA LEU A 287 1.18 29.00 -21.86
C LEU A 287 2.48 28.18 -21.76
N GLN A 288 3.18 28.29 -20.62
CA GLN A 288 4.41 27.56 -20.38
C GLN A 288 4.21 26.04 -20.31
N GLN A 289 3.06 25.57 -19.79
CA GLN A 289 2.67 24.17 -19.79
C GLN A 289 2.57 23.61 -21.21
N LYS A 290 1.89 24.34 -22.11
CA LYS A 290 1.81 23.97 -23.53
C LYS A 290 3.21 23.89 -24.15
N ILE A 291 4.00 24.95 -24.02
CA ILE A 291 5.37 25.00 -24.55
C ILE A 291 6.23 23.85 -23.99
N PHE A 292 6.14 23.58 -22.69
CA PHE A 292 6.88 22.51 -22.04
C PHE A 292 6.43 21.13 -22.54
N TRP A 293 5.13 20.91 -22.73
CA TRP A 293 4.60 19.68 -23.33
C TRP A 293 5.16 19.48 -24.74
N PHE A 294 5.04 20.48 -25.62
CA PHE A 294 5.54 20.43 -27.00
C PHE A 294 7.06 20.18 -27.04
N ASN A 295 7.81 20.88 -26.19
CA ASN A 295 9.25 20.66 -26.08
C ASN A 295 9.58 19.22 -25.72
N ILE A 296 8.93 18.61 -24.73
CA ILE A 296 9.25 17.22 -24.38
C ILE A 296 8.76 16.24 -25.46
N PHE A 297 7.56 16.47 -26.02
CA PHE A 297 6.94 15.60 -27.01
C PHE A 297 7.69 15.59 -28.35
N PHE A 298 8.12 16.76 -28.84
CA PHE A 298 8.74 16.95 -30.15
C PHE A 298 10.26 17.14 -30.14
N ASN A 299 10.94 17.26 -28.98
CA ASN A 299 12.41 17.18 -28.92
C ASN A 299 12.88 15.71 -29.16
N ASN A 300 12.53 15.16 -30.31
CA ASN A 300 12.95 13.87 -30.86
C ASN A 300 14.09 14.02 -31.88
N GLY A 301 14.97 15.01 -31.71
CA GLY A 301 16.24 15.07 -32.44
C GLY A 301 16.19 15.65 -33.86
N ASP A 302 15.26 16.56 -34.19
CA ASP A 302 15.43 17.38 -35.40
C ASP A 302 16.39 18.54 -35.08
N SER A 303 17.67 18.30 -35.38
CA SER A 303 18.83 19.14 -35.06
C SER A 303 18.97 20.35 -35.99
N ARG A 304 17.89 21.07 -36.29
CA ARG A 304 17.96 22.29 -37.12
C ARG A 304 18.08 23.58 -36.31
N PHE A 305 17.88 23.54 -34.99
CA PHE A 305 18.15 24.67 -34.10
C PHE A 305 18.82 24.20 -32.80
N LEU A 306 20.08 24.62 -32.64
CA LEU A 306 20.98 24.49 -31.48
C LEU A 306 21.76 23.16 -31.35
N SER A 307 23.08 23.29 -31.50
CA SER A 307 24.18 22.31 -31.44
C SER A 307 24.41 21.61 -30.09
N LEU A 308 23.41 21.58 -29.20
CA LEU A 308 23.50 20.85 -27.94
C LEU A 308 22.88 19.47 -28.14
N LYS A 309 23.65 18.39 -27.94
CA LYS A 309 23.18 17.00 -27.85
C LYS A 309 22.01 16.89 -26.85
N LYS A 310 20.78 17.17 -27.28
CA LYS A 310 19.60 17.02 -26.44
C LYS A 310 19.30 15.52 -26.34
N LYS A 311 19.44 14.99 -25.12
CA LYS A 311 19.07 13.61 -24.79
C LYS A 311 17.62 13.36 -25.23
N LYS A 312 17.40 12.34 -26.06
CA LYS A 312 16.07 11.91 -26.52
C LYS A 312 15.16 11.70 -25.31
N SER A 313 13.94 12.24 -25.36
CA SER A 313 12.94 12.05 -24.32
C SER A 313 12.68 10.55 -24.11
N SER A 314 12.74 10.11 -22.86
CA SER A 314 12.43 8.73 -22.48
C SER A 314 10.92 8.51 -22.40
N GLU A 315 10.49 7.25 -22.37
CA GLU A 315 9.10 6.91 -22.09
C GLU A 315 8.60 7.51 -20.77
N SER A 316 9.44 7.53 -19.74
CA SER A 316 9.12 8.16 -18.45
C SER A 316 8.94 9.68 -18.57
N ASP A 317 9.68 10.34 -19.47
CA ASP A 317 9.46 11.77 -19.74
C ASP A 317 8.09 12.00 -20.38
N PHE A 318 7.72 11.17 -21.37
CA PHE A 318 6.39 11.22 -22.01
C PHE A 318 5.26 10.92 -21.03
N ALA A 319 5.41 9.90 -20.17
CA ALA A 319 4.41 9.57 -19.15
C ALA A 319 4.18 10.74 -18.19
N GLY A 320 5.24 11.44 -17.78
CA GLY A 320 5.14 12.59 -16.89
C GLY A 320 4.41 13.79 -17.48
N ILE A 321 4.66 14.13 -18.75
CA ILE A 321 3.89 15.20 -19.43
C ILE A 321 2.46 14.76 -19.76
N THR A 322 2.23 13.46 -19.96
CA THR A 322 0.91 12.89 -20.22
C THR A 322 0.03 13.00 -18.98
N LEU A 323 0.56 12.68 -17.79
CA LEU A 323 -0.14 12.96 -16.52
C LEU A 323 -0.46 14.46 -16.34
N GLY A 324 0.33 15.34 -16.96
CA GLY A 324 0.13 16.79 -16.95
C GLY A 324 -1.06 17.27 -17.79
N ILE A 325 -1.58 16.44 -18.71
CA ILE A 325 -2.69 16.82 -19.60
C ILE A 325 -3.94 17.24 -18.80
N LYS A 326 -4.14 16.72 -17.59
CA LYS A 326 -5.25 17.13 -16.73
C LYS A 326 -5.28 18.63 -16.40
N TYR A 327 -4.15 19.34 -16.53
CA TYR A 327 -4.04 20.79 -16.32
C TYR A 327 -4.23 21.61 -17.61
N LEU A 328 -4.41 20.95 -18.76
CA LEU A 328 -4.58 21.60 -20.05
C LEU A 328 -6.08 21.73 -20.40
N TYR A 329 -6.41 22.76 -21.19
CA TYR A 329 -7.78 22.99 -21.68
C TYR A 329 -8.21 21.92 -22.69
N ASP A 330 -7.51 21.80 -23.82
CA ASP A 330 -7.84 20.85 -24.90
C ASP A 330 -7.20 19.47 -24.66
N LYS A 331 -7.75 18.71 -23.71
CA LYS A 331 -7.17 17.43 -23.28
C LYS A 331 -7.15 16.37 -24.39
N ASN A 332 -8.19 16.34 -25.22
CA ASN A 332 -8.34 15.37 -26.32
C ASN A 332 -7.20 15.50 -27.33
N TYR A 333 -6.86 16.73 -27.73
CA TYR A 333 -5.73 17.00 -28.64
C TYR A 333 -4.41 16.37 -28.18
N TYR A 334 -4.12 16.43 -26.88
CA TYR A 334 -2.88 15.89 -26.32
C TYR A 334 -2.95 14.38 -26.14
N ILE A 335 -4.11 13.84 -25.73
CA ILE A 335 -4.32 12.39 -25.59
C ILE A 335 -4.18 11.69 -26.94
N ASP A 336 -4.79 12.20 -28.00
CA ASP A 336 -4.70 11.61 -29.34
C ASP A 336 -3.25 11.50 -29.84
N ARG A 337 -2.40 12.46 -29.47
CA ARG A 337 -0.96 12.42 -29.79
C ARG A 337 -0.21 11.41 -28.94
N CYS A 338 -0.50 11.36 -27.64
CA CYS A 338 0.12 10.39 -26.74
C CYS A 338 -0.24 8.95 -27.11
N LEU A 339 -1.48 8.68 -27.52
CA LEU A 339 -1.93 7.34 -27.94
C LEU A 339 -1.15 6.78 -29.14
N LYS A 340 -0.70 7.66 -30.04
CA LYS A 340 0.12 7.27 -31.21
C LYS A 340 1.53 6.80 -30.84
N LEU A 341 1.99 7.06 -29.61
CA LEU A 341 3.30 6.59 -29.16
C LEU A 341 3.31 5.10 -28.85
N GLU A 342 2.15 4.51 -28.53
CA GLU A 342 1.97 3.10 -28.17
C GLU A 342 2.95 2.62 -27.09
N LYS A 343 3.11 3.42 -26.04
CA LYS A 343 4.05 3.13 -24.95
C LYS A 343 3.31 2.81 -23.65
N PRO A 344 3.61 1.67 -22.99
CA PRO A 344 2.89 1.24 -21.79
C PRO A 344 2.76 2.32 -20.71
N LYS A 345 3.83 3.03 -20.33
CA LYS A 345 3.72 4.08 -19.29
C LYS A 345 2.95 5.31 -19.75
N VAL A 346 2.92 5.58 -21.05
CA VAL A 346 2.10 6.67 -21.61
C VAL A 346 0.63 6.26 -21.53
N ASP A 347 0.29 5.03 -21.92
CA ASP A 347 -1.06 4.47 -21.82
C ASP A 347 -1.56 4.44 -20.37
N GLN A 348 -0.71 4.02 -19.42
CA GLN A 348 -0.98 4.10 -17.99
C GLN A 348 -1.24 5.55 -17.52
N ALA A 349 -0.52 6.53 -18.07
CA ALA A 349 -0.72 7.94 -17.73
C ALA A 349 -2.05 8.46 -18.29
N ILE A 350 -2.42 8.07 -19.51
CA ILE A 350 -3.71 8.43 -20.11
C ILE A 350 -4.85 7.85 -19.27
N ALA A 351 -4.76 6.60 -18.82
CA ALA A 351 -5.77 5.97 -17.97
C ALA A 351 -6.12 6.81 -16.73
N TYR A 352 -5.12 7.43 -16.08
CA TYR A 352 -5.33 8.34 -14.95
C TYR A 352 -5.90 9.70 -15.33
N VAL A 353 -5.77 10.12 -16.59
CA VAL A 353 -6.21 11.43 -17.08
C VAL A 353 -7.67 11.40 -17.55
N LEU A 354 -8.19 10.24 -17.97
CA LEU A 354 -9.53 10.10 -18.54
C LEU A 354 -10.62 10.75 -17.67
N LYS A 355 -10.54 10.60 -16.35
CA LYS A 355 -11.51 11.18 -15.39
C LYS A 355 -11.57 12.71 -15.37
N TYR A 356 -10.69 13.42 -16.09
CA TYR A 356 -10.73 14.87 -16.25
C TYR A 356 -11.20 15.34 -17.64
N LEU A 357 -11.55 14.44 -18.57
CA LEU A 357 -12.10 14.78 -19.90
C LEU A 357 -13.55 15.27 -19.91
N ASP A 358 -13.82 16.48 -20.38
CA ASP A 358 -15.13 17.14 -20.21
C ASP A 358 -16.33 16.35 -20.77
N ASN A 359 -16.11 15.52 -21.78
CA ASN A 359 -17.13 14.68 -22.40
C ASN A 359 -17.04 13.21 -21.93
N TYR A 360 -18.19 12.62 -21.60
CA TYR A 360 -18.34 11.20 -21.25
C TYR A 360 -18.04 10.26 -22.43
N GLU A 361 -18.45 10.61 -23.64
CA GLU A 361 -18.21 9.81 -24.85
C GLU A 361 -16.71 9.70 -25.17
N ASP A 362 -15.96 10.78 -24.96
CA ASP A 362 -14.50 10.76 -25.11
C ASP A 362 -13.84 9.85 -24.07
N GLN A 363 -14.35 9.83 -22.84
CA GLN A 363 -13.86 8.90 -21.82
C GLN A 363 -14.08 7.45 -22.25
N LEU A 364 -15.28 7.10 -22.73
CA LEU A 364 -15.59 5.76 -23.24
C LEU A 364 -14.69 5.38 -24.43
N LYS A 365 -14.56 6.28 -25.41
CA LYS A 365 -13.71 6.10 -26.59
C LYS A 365 -12.27 5.77 -26.17
N TYR A 366 -11.65 6.60 -25.33
CA TYR A 366 -10.26 6.38 -24.93
C TYR A 366 -10.09 5.22 -23.98
N PHE A 367 -11.07 4.97 -23.11
CA PHE A 367 -11.09 3.77 -22.28
C PHE A 367 -11.08 2.51 -23.14
N GLU A 368 -11.91 2.43 -24.19
CA GLU A 368 -11.93 1.27 -25.08
C GLU A 368 -10.60 1.10 -25.83
N ILE A 369 -10.01 2.19 -26.34
CA ILE A 369 -8.70 2.14 -27.00
C ILE A 369 -7.65 1.55 -26.06
N LEU A 370 -7.60 2.01 -24.81
CA LEU A 370 -6.65 1.53 -23.81
C LEU A 370 -6.96 0.09 -23.36
N ALA A 371 -8.22 -0.29 -23.20
CA ALA A 371 -8.62 -1.65 -22.82
C ALA A 371 -8.18 -2.68 -23.86
N LYS A 372 -8.11 -2.30 -25.15
CA LYS A 372 -7.59 -3.14 -26.24
C LYS A 372 -6.07 -3.31 -26.20
N ARG A 373 -5.32 -2.45 -25.50
CA ARG A 373 -3.89 -2.61 -25.29
C ARG A 373 -3.69 -3.82 -24.36
N LYS A 374 -3.08 -4.89 -24.87
CA LYS A 374 -2.77 -6.11 -24.11
C LYS A 374 -1.62 -5.88 -23.11
N ASP A 375 -1.81 -4.94 -22.19
CA ASP A 375 -0.86 -4.57 -21.13
C ASP A 375 -1.52 -4.69 -19.76
N GLU A 376 -1.01 -5.59 -18.91
CA GLU A 376 -1.62 -5.97 -17.63
C GLU A 376 -1.73 -4.76 -16.70
N ILE A 377 -0.68 -3.93 -16.64
CA ILE A 377 -0.63 -2.79 -15.73
C ILE A 377 -1.62 -1.72 -16.17
N THR A 378 -1.68 -1.42 -17.48
CA THR A 378 -2.63 -0.45 -18.04
C THR A 378 -4.06 -0.90 -17.80
N GLN A 379 -4.42 -2.14 -18.13
CA GLN A 379 -5.77 -2.65 -17.87
C GLN A 379 -6.11 -2.62 -16.38
N THR A 380 -5.17 -3.01 -15.51
CA THR A 380 -5.39 -2.97 -14.05
C THR A 380 -5.67 -1.55 -13.56
N ILE A 381 -4.91 -0.55 -14.03
CA ILE A 381 -5.16 0.86 -13.69
C ILE A 381 -6.53 1.26 -14.20
N LEU A 382 -6.78 1.03 -15.49
CA LEU A 382 -8.00 1.43 -16.18
C LEU A 382 -9.25 0.86 -15.50
N PHE A 383 -9.25 -0.42 -15.14
CA PHE A 383 -10.37 -1.08 -14.49
C PHE A 383 -10.58 -0.57 -13.07
N ASN A 384 -9.52 -0.24 -12.33
CA ASN A 384 -9.62 0.36 -11.00
C ASN A 384 -10.11 1.82 -11.03
N GLU A 385 -9.98 2.52 -12.16
CA GLU A 385 -10.45 3.90 -12.35
C GLU A 385 -11.94 3.99 -12.75
N ILE A 386 -12.59 2.87 -13.10
CA ILE A 386 -14.02 2.82 -13.49
C ILE A 386 -14.93 3.62 -12.54
N PRO A 387 -14.84 3.47 -11.19
CA PRO A 387 -15.69 4.25 -10.29
C PRO A 387 -15.45 5.75 -10.36
N LEU A 388 -14.24 6.19 -10.68
CA LEU A 388 -13.92 7.61 -10.81
C LEU A 388 -14.40 8.18 -12.14
N LEU A 389 -14.38 7.37 -13.20
CA LEU A 389 -14.91 7.74 -14.52
C LEU A 389 -16.44 7.84 -14.53
N ALA A 390 -17.12 7.01 -13.74
CA ALA A 390 -18.58 6.99 -13.64
C ALA A 390 -19.18 8.07 -12.72
N LYS A 391 -18.36 8.95 -12.12
CA LYS A 391 -18.83 10.00 -11.21
C LYS A 391 -19.53 11.15 -11.92
N ARG A 392 -20.46 11.79 -11.20
CA ARG A 392 -20.97 13.12 -11.54
C ARG A 392 -19.82 14.13 -11.47
N ARG A 393 -19.76 15.00 -12.47
CA ARG A 393 -18.77 16.06 -12.49
C ARG A 393 -19.29 17.28 -11.75
N ASP A 394 -18.53 17.70 -10.75
CA ASP A 394 -18.63 19.05 -10.23
C ASP A 394 -17.87 20.00 -11.18
N LYS A 395 -18.35 21.24 -11.33
CA LYS A 395 -17.63 22.29 -12.04
C LYS A 395 -16.34 22.69 -11.30
N ASN A 396 -16.26 22.41 -9.99
CA ASN A 396 -15.13 22.74 -9.13
C ASN A 396 -14.26 21.53 -8.73
N ILE A 397 -14.15 20.50 -9.59
CA ILE A 397 -13.31 19.33 -9.28
C ILE A 397 -11.87 19.75 -8.98
N VAL A 398 -11.42 19.47 -7.75
CA VAL A 398 -10.03 19.63 -7.37
C VAL A 398 -9.19 18.59 -8.11
N ILE A 399 -8.17 19.05 -8.85
CA ILE A 399 -7.29 18.16 -9.62
C ILE A 399 -6.34 17.42 -8.67
N GLN A 400 -6.77 16.25 -8.19
CA GLN A 400 -6.01 15.31 -7.37
C GLN A 400 -6.06 13.90 -7.96
N ASP A 401 -5.08 13.05 -7.63
CA ASP A 401 -4.99 11.70 -8.21
C ASP A 401 -6.14 10.77 -7.82
N ASP A 402 -6.91 11.12 -6.80
CA ASP A 402 -8.18 10.51 -6.43
C ASP A 402 -9.26 11.59 -6.35
N ILE A 403 -10.52 11.24 -6.58
CA ILE A 403 -11.65 12.16 -6.42
C ILE A 403 -12.38 11.74 -5.14
N ASN A 404 -12.22 12.51 -4.06
CA ASN A 404 -13.01 12.37 -2.83
C ASN A 404 -14.47 12.61 -3.18
N ALA A 405 -15.25 11.54 -3.29
CA ALA A 405 -16.64 11.62 -3.69
C ALA A 405 -17.40 10.47 -3.05
N SER A 406 -18.61 10.77 -2.60
CA SER A 406 -19.49 9.79 -1.97
C SER A 406 -19.93 8.73 -2.98
N LEU A 407 -20.28 7.52 -2.52
CA LEU A 407 -20.83 6.49 -3.40
C LEU A 407 -22.11 6.95 -4.12
N GLN A 408 -22.83 7.93 -3.56
CA GLN A 408 -24.04 8.50 -4.11
C GLN A 408 -23.80 9.35 -5.37
N GLU A 409 -22.55 9.77 -5.62
CA GLU A 409 -22.18 10.54 -6.81
C GLU A 409 -21.80 9.67 -8.01
N ILE A 410 -21.79 8.34 -7.84
CA ILE A 410 -21.49 7.38 -8.90
C ILE A 410 -22.79 7.02 -9.62
N PHE A 411 -22.80 7.12 -10.96
CA PHE A 411 -23.91 6.65 -11.78
C PHE A 411 -23.74 5.17 -12.14
N PRO A 412 -24.60 4.25 -11.65
CA PRO A 412 -24.49 2.82 -11.94
C PRO A 412 -24.51 2.50 -13.44
N GLU A 413 -25.27 3.26 -14.23
CA GLU A 413 -25.36 3.11 -15.69
C GLU A 413 -23.99 3.35 -16.35
N ARG A 414 -23.27 4.40 -15.91
CA ARG A 414 -21.93 4.67 -16.42
C ARG A 414 -20.92 3.62 -15.98
N ILE A 415 -21.05 3.08 -14.76
CA ILE A 415 -20.24 1.93 -14.33
C ILE A 415 -20.45 0.77 -15.32
N TYR A 416 -21.71 0.48 -15.67
CA TYR A 416 -22.05 -0.60 -16.57
C TYR A 416 -21.41 -0.44 -17.96
N ASP A 417 -21.43 0.75 -18.55
CA ASP A 417 -20.85 0.99 -19.87
C ASP A 417 -19.33 0.72 -19.91
N PHE A 418 -18.57 1.26 -18.95
CA PHE A 418 -17.13 0.95 -18.82
C PHE A 418 -16.89 -0.51 -18.47
N TYR A 419 -17.74 -1.09 -17.63
CA TYR A 419 -17.65 -2.49 -17.22
C TYR A 419 -17.82 -3.42 -18.43
N MET A 420 -18.77 -3.15 -19.34
CA MET A 420 -18.98 -3.97 -20.52
C MET A 420 -17.78 -3.93 -21.47
N ILE A 421 -17.12 -2.78 -21.61
CA ILE A 421 -15.85 -2.66 -22.34
C ILE A 421 -14.76 -3.48 -21.64
N ALA A 422 -14.64 -3.35 -20.31
CA ALA A 422 -13.66 -4.11 -19.53
C ALA A 422 -13.91 -5.63 -19.64
N GLU A 423 -15.15 -6.10 -19.49
CA GLU A 423 -15.54 -7.51 -19.62
C GLU A 423 -15.15 -8.07 -20.99
N LYS A 424 -15.30 -7.28 -22.06
CA LYS A 424 -14.98 -7.69 -23.44
C LYS A 424 -13.49 -7.90 -23.69
N TYR A 425 -12.61 -7.09 -23.06
CA TYR A 425 -11.17 -7.07 -23.36
C TYR A 425 -10.27 -7.52 -22.20
N ALA A 426 -10.82 -7.83 -21.03
CA ALA A 426 -10.04 -8.28 -19.87
C ALA A 426 -9.18 -9.49 -20.21
N MET A 427 -7.90 -9.40 -19.86
CA MET A 427 -6.96 -10.50 -19.99
C MET A 427 -7.11 -11.47 -18.80
N PRO A 428 -6.66 -12.73 -18.93
CA PRO A 428 -6.68 -13.69 -17.82
C PRO A 428 -6.02 -13.16 -16.53
N GLU A 429 -4.99 -12.35 -16.66
CA GLU A 429 -4.22 -11.75 -15.57
C GLU A 429 -4.99 -10.62 -14.85
N THR A 430 -5.91 -9.95 -15.55
CA THR A 430 -6.63 -8.76 -15.05
C THR A 430 -8.12 -9.03 -14.78
N VAL A 431 -8.63 -10.21 -15.13
CA VAL A 431 -10.04 -10.60 -15.02
C VAL A 431 -10.59 -10.44 -13.59
N GLU A 432 -9.74 -10.62 -12.57
CA GLU A 432 -10.13 -10.43 -11.17
C GLU A 432 -10.64 -9.00 -10.88
N HIS A 433 -10.16 -7.99 -11.63
CA HIS A 433 -10.58 -6.60 -11.46
C HIS A 433 -12.03 -6.35 -11.89
N LEU A 434 -12.64 -7.23 -12.68
CA LEU A 434 -14.08 -7.18 -12.96
C LEU A 434 -14.91 -7.34 -11.67
N ALA A 435 -14.44 -8.13 -10.69
CA ALA A 435 -15.15 -8.25 -9.40
C ALA A 435 -15.04 -7.00 -8.51
N SER A 436 -14.12 -6.05 -8.78
CA SER A 436 -13.87 -4.91 -7.89
C SER A 436 -15.10 -4.03 -7.66
N PHE A 437 -15.99 -3.92 -8.66
CA PHE A 437 -17.11 -2.98 -8.63
C PHE A 437 -18.43 -3.61 -9.07
N VAL A 438 -18.53 -4.94 -9.04
CA VAL A 438 -19.78 -5.65 -9.39
C VAL A 438 -20.98 -5.21 -8.54
N HIS A 439 -20.74 -4.81 -7.29
CA HIS A 439 -21.74 -4.28 -6.35
C HIS A 439 -22.20 -2.85 -6.67
N LEU A 440 -21.50 -2.12 -7.55
CA LEU A 440 -21.85 -0.78 -8.00
C LEU A 440 -22.61 -0.77 -9.34
N LEU A 441 -22.82 -1.94 -9.95
CA LEU A 441 -23.62 -2.06 -11.17
C LEU A 441 -25.11 -1.81 -10.89
N PRO A 442 -25.91 -1.52 -11.93
CA PRO A 442 -27.37 -1.48 -11.78
C PRO A 442 -27.87 -2.78 -11.14
N ALA A 443 -28.80 -2.68 -10.19
CA ALA A 443 -29.21 -3.81 -9.35
C ALA A 443 -29.68 -5.04 -10.16
N ASN A 444 -30.36 -4.80 -11.29
CA ASN A 444 -30.81 -5.85 -12.22
C ASN A 444 -29.66 -6.56 -12.97
N LYS A 445 -28.44 -6.01 -12.99
CA LYS A 445 -27.25 -6.59 -13.64
C LYS A 445 -26.37 -7.37 -12.67
N VAL A 446 -26.41 -7.09 -11.37
CA VAL A 446 -25.52 -7.71 -10.36
C VAL A 446 -25.65 -9.24 -10.36
N LYS A 447 -26.88 -9.78 -10.31
CA LYS A 447 -27.12 -11.24 -10.33
C LYS A 447 -26.61 -11.89 -11.62
N GLN A 448 -26.77 -11.23 -12.76
CA GLN A 448 -26.26 -11.71 -14.05
C GLN A 448 -24.73 -11.80 -14.02
N GLN A 449 -24.06 -10.78 -13.48
CA GLN A 449 -22.60 -10.72 -13.44
C GLN A 449 -22.00 -11.73 -12.47
N TYR A 450 -22.59 -11.93 -11.28
CA TYR A 450 -22.18 -13.01 -10.39
C TYR A 450 -22.31 -14.40 -11.05
N ARG A 451 -23.36 -14.63 -11.84
CA ARG A 451 -23.51 -15.87 -12.61
C ARG A 451 -22.38 -16.05 -13.63
N LYS A 452 -22.03 -15.00 -14.37
CA LYS A 452 -20.94 -15.06 -15.37
C LYS A 452 -19.58 -15.27 -14.70
N LEU A 453 -19.21 -14.38 -13.79
CA LEU A 453 -17.87 -14.35 -13.19
C LEU A 453 -17.58 -15.58 -12.34
N SER A 454 -18.58 -16.14 -11.63
CA SER A 454 -18.38 -17.37 -10.86
C SER A 454 -18.02 -18.59 -11.72
N ASN A 455 -18.37 -18.61 -13.01
CA ASN A 455 -17.97 -19.71 -13.91
C ASN A 455 -16.48 -19.67 -14.28
N ILE A 456 -15.83 -18.51 -14.14
CA ILE A 456 -14.41 -18.36 -14.44
C ILE A 456 -13.60 -18.97 -13.29
N GLN A 457 -12.79 -19.99 -13.61
CA GLN A 457 -11.94 -20.67 -12.62
C GLN A 457 -10.66 -19.87 -12.42
N ASN A 458 -10.75 -18.81 -11.62
CA ASN A 458 -9.63 -17.96 -11.23
C ASN A 458 -9.73 -17.67 -9.72
N TYR A 459 -8.70 -18.08 -8.97
CA TYR A 459 -8.67 -17.98 -7.49
C TYR A 459 -8.93 -16.55 -7.01
N ALA A 460 -8.17 -15.58 -7.53
CA ALA A 460 -8.22 -14.20 -7.06
C ALA A 460 -9.53 -13.49 -7.46
N LEU A 461 -10.11 -13.85 -8.62
CA LEU A 461 -11.46 -13.40 -8.99
C LEU A 461 -12.50 -13.93 -8.01
N GLN A 462 -12.48 -15.23 -7.71
CA GLN A 462 -13.45 -15.87 -6.80
C GLN A 462 -13.30 -15.33 -5.37
N GLU A 463 -12.08 -15.14 -4.89
CA GLU A 463 -11.77 -14.50 -3.62
C GLU A 463 -12.36 -13.08 -3.53
N ARG A 464 -12.16 -12.27 -4.59
CA ARG A 464 -12.69 -10.91 -4.64
C ARG A 464 -14.23 -10.90 -4.69
N LEU A 465 -14.85 -11.85 -5.40
CA LEU A 465 -16.32 -12.01 -5.42
C LEU A 465 -16.89 -12.34 -4.04
N ILE A 466 -16.24 -13.23 -3.27
CA ILE A 466 -16.62 -13.54 -1.89
C ILE A 466 -16.58 -12.26 -1.05
N TYR A 467 -15.51 -11.49 -1.15
CA TYR A 467 -15.40 -10.24 -0.40
C TYR A 467 -16.50 -9.23 -0.74
N LYS A 468 -16.92 -9.19 -2.01
CA LYS A 468 -17.97 -8.27 -2.45
C LYS A 468 -19.37 -8.59 -1.90
N LEU A 469 -19.58 -9.79 -1.35
CA LEU A 469 -20.84 -10.16 -0.71
C LEU A 469 -21.23 -9.20 0.44
N ASN A 470 -20.24 -8.60 1.11
CA ASN A 470 -20.47 -7.65 2.22
C ASN A 470 -21.11 -6.32 1.80
N PHE A 471 -21.16 -6.03 0.50
CA PHE A 471 -21.73 -4.79 -0.04
C PHE A 471 -23.06 -5.00 -0.77
N LEU A 472 -23.58 -6.23 -0.78
CA LEU A 472 -24.81 -6.58 -1.47
C LEU A 472 -26.00 -6.52 -0.51
N THR A 473 -27.18 -6.25 -1.07
CA THR A 473 -28.44 -6.48 -0.35
C THR A 473 -28.62 -7.98 -0.08
N GLU A 474 -29.37 -8.32 0.97
CA GLU A 474 -29.49 -9.71 1.45
C GLU A 474 -29.99 -10.67 0.34
N ASP A 475 -30.96 -10.25 -0.47
CA ASP A 475 -31.49 -11.05 -1.58
C ASP A 475 -30.44 -11.37 -2.66
N ILE A 476 -29.60 -10.38 -3.00
CA ILE A 476 -28.54 -10.56 -4.00
C ILE A 476 -27.39 -11.36 -3.39
N LYS A 477 -27.06 -11.09 -2.13
CA LYS A 477 -26.04 -11.80 -1.36
C LYS A 477 -26.33 -13.30 -1.30
N ASN A 478 -27.55 -13.69 -0.95
CA ASN A 478 -27.97 -15.09 -0.88
C ASN A 478 -27.88 -15.79 -2.24
N TYR A 479 -28.34 -15.13 -3.31
CA TYR A 479 -28.17 -15.65 -4.67
C TYR A 479 -26.68 -15.83 -5.03
N ALA A 480 -25.85 -14.82 -4.76
CA ALA A 480 -24.43 -14.82 -5.08
C ALA A 480 -23.67 -15.91 -4.30
N MET A 481 -23.96 -16.09 -3.01
CA MET A 481 -23.38 -17.15 -2.17
C MET A 481 -23.65 -18.53 -2.75
N LYS A 482 -24.91 -18.83 -3.10
CA LYS A 482 -25.27 -20.11 -3.74
C LYS A 482 -24.49 -20.31 -5.03
N LYS A 483 -24.42 -19.29 -5.90
CA LYS A 483 -23.65 -19.39 -7.16
C LYS A 483 -22.16 -19.65 -6.93
N LEU A 484 -21.56 -19.00 -5.93
CA LEU A 484 -20.17 -19.25 -5.57
C LEU A 484 -19.96 -20.66 -5.01
N ALA A 485 -20.83 -21.13 -4.11
CA ALA A 485 -20.76 -22.47 -3.51
C ALA A 485 -20.75 -23.56 -4.60
N TYR A 486 -21.61 -23.43 -5.63
CA TYR A 486 -21.63 -24.36 -6.75
C TYR A 486 -20.36 -24.34 -7.62
N LYS A 487 -19.61 -23.24 -7.65
CA LYS A 487 -18.55 -23.03 -8.66
C LYS A 487 -17.13 -23.04 -8.11
N ILE A 488 -16.93 -22.65 -6.86
CA ILE A 488 -15.64 -22.69 -6.20
C ILE A 488 -15.23 -24.15 -5.97
N LYS A 489 -13.99 -24.46 -6.34
CA LYS A 489 -13.38 -25.79 -6.15
C LYS A 489 -12.30 -25.80 -5.07
N ASP A 490 -11.68 -24.65 -4.85
CA ASP A 490 -10.61 -24.46 -3.87
C ASP A 490 -11.15 -24.53 -2.44
N GLU A 491 -10.52 -25.32 -1.59
CA GLU A 491 -10.99 -25.55 -0.21
C GLU A 491 -10.83 -24.32 0.69
N GLU A 492 -9.77 -23.53 0.49
CA GLU A 492 -9.56 -22.31 1.25
C GLU A 492 -10.67 -21.30 0.94
N LEU A 493 -11.00 -21.12 -0.34
CA LEU A 493 -12.09 -20.26 -0.77
C LEU A 493 -13.47 -20.78 -0.33
N GLN A 494 -13.69 -22.09 -0.31
CA GLN A 494 -14.91 -22.69 0.24
C GLN A 494 -15.07 -22.35 1.73
N ASN A 495 -14.03 -22.55 2.54
CA ASN A 495 -14.04 -22.21 3.96
C ASN A 495 -14.26 -20.70 4.19
N ARG A 496 -13.66 -19.86 3.35
CA ARG A 496 -13.89 -18.41 3.38
C ARG A 496 -15.34 -18.04 3.04
N LEU A 497 -15.94 -18.69 2.04
CA LEU A 497 -17.34 -18.48 1.69
C LEU A 497 -18.28 -18.89 2.84
N ILE A 498 -18.03 -20.02 3.49
CA ILE A 498 -18.80 -20.50 4.66
C ILE A 498 -18.73 -19.47 5.79
N ARG A 499 -17.54 -18.94 6.10
CA ARG A 499 -17.39 -17.87 7.10
C ARG A 499 -18.14 -16.60 6.72
N ALA A 500 -18.10 -16.21 5.44
CA ALA A 500 -18.83 -15.05 4.94
C ALA A 500 -20.36 -15.23 4.98
N ALA A 501 -20.85 -16.47 4.95
CA ALA A 501 -22.27 -16.80 5.00
C ALA A 501 -22.91 -16.54 6.37
N GLN A 502 -22.11 -16.50 7.45
CA GLN A 502 -22.57 -16.24 8.83
C GLN A 502 -23.81 -17.07 9.19
N LYS A 503 -25.02 -16.49 9.14
CA LYS A 503 -26.30 -17.14 9.46
C LYS A 503 -26.69 -18.25 8.47
N ASN A 504 -26.16 -18.23 7.24
CA ASN A 504 -26.45 -19.21 6.19
C ASN A 504 -25.31 -20.24 6.03
N SER A 505 -24.40 -20.34 6.99
CA SER A 505 -23.21 -21.20 6.90
C SER A 505 -23.55 -22.67 6.65
N GLU A 506 -24.57 -23.21 7.33
CA GLU A 506 -24.96 -24.62 7.20
C GLU A 506 -25.55 -24.93 5.82
N GLU A 507 -26.42 -24.06 5.29
CA GLU A 507 -26.96 -24.22 3.94
C GLU A 507 -25.84 -24.22 2.89
N ILE A 508 -24.89 -23.29 3.00
CA ILE A 508 -23.75 -23.20 2.08
C ILE A 508 -22.83 -24.41 2.21
N LYS A 509 -22.61 -24.90 3.43
CA LYS A 509 -21.82 -26.10 3.69
C LYS A 509 -22.46 -27.33 3.05
N ASN A 510 -23.78 -27.51 3.21
CA ASN A 510 -24.53 -28.61 2.59
C ASN A 510 -24.39 -28.59 1.05
N ILE A 511 -24.53 -27.43 0.41
CA ILE A 511 -24.35 -27.29 -1.06
C ILE A 511 -22.93 -27.73 -1.49
N ILE A 512 -21.90 -27.38 -0.70
CA ILE A 512 -20.51 -27.74 -0.99
C ILE A 512 -20.30 -29.25 -0.82
N GLU A 513 -20.88 -29.84 0.22
CA GLU A 513 -20.77 -31.28 0.54
C GLU A 513 -21.54 -32.16 -0.46
N GLU A 514 -22.78 -31.79 -0.81
CA GLU A 514 -23.56 -32.46 -1.85
C GLU A 514 -22.76 -32.54 -3.15
N LYS A 515 -22.14 -31.44 -3.59
CA LYS A 515 -21.29 -31.43 -4.80
C LYS A 515 -20.07 -32.35 -4.69
N ARG A 516 -19.51 -32.56 -3.50
CA ARG A 516 -18.39 -33.49 -3.30
C ARG A 516 -18.87 -34.94 -3.43
N SER A 517 -20.10 -35.24 -3.00
CA SER A 517 -20.69 -36.59 -3.07
C SER A 517 -21.07 -37.05 -4.49
N PHE A 518 -21.22 -36.10 -5.45
CA PHE A 518 -21.53 -36.38 -6.86
C PHE A 518 -20.28 -36.42 -7.78
N LYS A 519 -19.08 -36.50 -7.24
CA LYS A 519 -17.82 -36.71 -7.97
C LYS A 519 -17.26 -38.08 -7.63
#